data_AF-A0A2H5YV51-F1
#
_entry.id   AF-A0A2H5YV51-F1
#
_cell.length_a   1.000
_cell.length_b   1.000
_cell.length_c   1.000
_cell.angle_alpha   90.00
_cell.angle_beta   90.00
_cell.angle_gamma   90.00
#
_symmetry.space_group_name_H-M   'P 1'
#
loop_
_entity.id
_entity.type
_entity.pdbx_description
1 polymer ?
#
loop_
_entity_poly.entity_id
_entity_poly.type
_entity_poly.pdbx_seq_one_letter_code
_entity_poly.pdbx_strand_id
1 'polypeptide(L)'
;MAIDEETALRLAGQAVDRAGGSRYVYNNPRHPFAHNAVRTFEIEGYQVVVRFGEISSPAIVEVEGWVFEVREEGLVTLFGPSFR
;
A
#
# COMPACT_ATOMS: atom_id res chain seq x y z
N MET A 1 16.63 5.58 1.04
CA MET A 1 17.15 6.00 2.37
C MET A 1 16.32 5.27 3.39
N ALA A 2 16.92 4.69 4.44
CA ALA A 2 16.12 3.98 5.44
C ALA A 2 15.23 4.98 6.19
N ILE A 3 13.90 4.82 6.04
CA ILE A 3 12.88 5.56 6.79
C ILE A 3 12.35 4.70 7.94
N ASP A 4 11.90 5.36 9.01
CA ASP A 4 11.23 4.67 10.12
C ASP A 4 9.79 4.27 9.76
N GLU A 5 9.19 3.45 10.62
CA GLU A 5 7.83 2.92 10.42
C GLU A 5 6.78 4.03 10.40
N GLU A 6 6.93 5.07 11.23
CA GLU A 6 5.98 6.18 11.31
C GLU A 6 5.95 6.97 9.98
N THR A 7 7.13 7.28 9.43
CA THR A 7 7.24 7.93 8.13
C THR A 7 6.69 7.04 7.03
N ALA A 8 7.03 5.75 7.03
CA ALA A 8 6.55 4.79 6.04
C ALA A 8 5.01 4.66 6.08
N LEU A 9 4.42 4.56 7.27
CA LEU A 9 2.98 4.46 7.49
C LEU A 9 2.25 5.71 6.96
N ARG A 10 2.81 6.90 7.20
CA ARG A 10 2.27 8.16 6.69
C ARG A 10 2.30 8.22 5.17
N LEU A 11 3.43 7.88 4.54
CA LEU A 11 3.57 7.85 3.08
C LEU A 11 2.61 6.83 2.44
N ALA A 12 2.51 5.65 3.05
CA ALA A 12 1.59 4.59 2.65
C ALA A 12 0.12 5.06 2.72
N GLY A 13 -0.28 5.72 3.80
CA GLY A 13 -1.62 6.29 3.96
C GLY A 13 -1.96 7.31 2.86
N GLN A 14 -1.04 8.24 2.59
CA GLN A 14 -1.22 9.23 1.52
C GLN A 14 -1.37 8.58 0.14
N ALA A 15 -0.63 7.51 -0.15
CA ALA A 15 -0.76 6.78 -1.41
C ALA A 15 -2.11 6.07 -1.54
N VAL A 16 -2.60 5.45 -0.45
CA VAL A 16 -3.92 4.82 -0.41
C VAL A 16 -5.03 5.84 -0.59
N ASP A 17 -4.94 7.01 0.04
CA ASP A 17 -5.90 8.10 -0.16
C ASP A 17 -5.93 8.57 -1.62
N ARG A 18 -4.76 8.76 -2.25
CA ARG A 18 -4.66 9.10 -3.68
C ARG A 18 -5.16 7.99 -4.60
N ALA A 19 -5.09 6.74 -4.16
CA ALA A 19 -5.63 5.59 -4.89
C ALA A 19 -7.17 5.51 -4.82
N GLY A 20 -7.82 6.29 -3.95
CA GLY A 20 -9.28 6.33 -3.76
C GLY A 20 -9.74 5.97 -2.34
N GLY A 21 -8.81 5.80 -1.40
CA GLY A 21 -9.07 5.44 0.00
C GLY A 21 -9.17 3.94 0.26
N SER A 22 -9.06 3.54 1.53
CA SER A 22 -8.89 2.14 1.92
C SER A 22 -10.00 1.22 1.44
N ARG A 23 -11.28 1.64 1.51
CA ARG A 23 -12.41 0.84 0.99
C ARG A 23 -12.30 0.55 -0.50
N TYR A 24 -11.83 1.53 -1.28
CA TYR A 24 -11.66 1.37 -2.71
C TYR A 24 -10.46 0.49 -3.06
N VAL A 25 -9.46 0.43 -2.19
CA VAL A 25 -8.25 -0.39 -2.40
C VAL A 25 -8.46 -1.83 -1.91
N TYR A 26 -9.11 -2.01 -0.76
CA TYR A 26 -9.39 -3.30 -0.12
C TYR A 26 -10.58 -4.05 -0.73
N ASN A 27 -11.71 -3.38 -1.00
CA ASN A 27 -12.98 -4.02 -1.32
C ASN A 27 -13.44 -3.71 -2.75
N ASN A 28 -12.54 -3.74 -3.73
CA ASN A 28 -12.90 -3.48 -5.13
C ASN A 28 -13.18 -4.79 -5.88
N PRO A 29 -14.45 -5.16 -6.09
CA PRO A 29 -14.81 -6.42 -6.75
C PRO A 29 -14.43 -6.46 -8.24
N ARG A 30 -14.01 -5.34 -8.84
CA ARG A 30 -13.61 -5.26 -10.25
C ARG A 30 -12.13 -5.52 -10.49
N HIS A 31 -11.31 -5.51 -9.45
CA HIS A 31 -9.85 -5.63 -9.56
C HIS A 31 -9.23 -7.04 -9.60
N PRO A 32 -9.88 -8.15 -9.16
CA PRO A 32 -9.28 -9.49 -9.19
C PRO A 32 -8.83 -9.98 -10.57
N PHE A 33 -9.20 -9.29 -11.65
CA PHE A 33 -8.86 -9.64 -13.04
C PHE A 33 -8.35 -8.44 -13.85
N ALA A 34 -8.05 -7.30 -13.22
CA ALA A 34 -7.72 -6.07 -13.93
C ALA A 34 -6.20 -5.90 -14.11
N HIS A 35 -5.76 -5.65 -15.35
CA HIS A 35 -4.35 -5.43 -15.71
C HIS A 35 -3.64 -4.29 -14.94
N ASN A 36 -4.40 -3.46 -14.23
CA ASN A 36 -4.00 -2.26 -13.51
C ASN A 36 -4.20 -2.37 -11.98
N ALA A 37 -4.11 -3.59 -11.42
CA ALA A 37 -4.18 -3.87 -9.97
C ALA A 37 -3.04 -3.28 -9.13
N VAL A 38 -2.10 -2.59 -9.76
CA VAL A 38 -0.99 -1.89 -9.12
C VAL A 38 -0.99 -0.42 -9.53
N ARG A 39 -0.82 0.47 -8.56
CA ARG A 39 -0.57 1.90 -8.77
C ARG A 39 0.72 2.30 -8.09
N THR A 40 1.48 3.17 -8.74
CA THR A 40 2.73 3.71 -8.20
C THR A 40 2.58 5.21 -8.07
N PHE A 41 2.97 5.73 -6.91
CA PHE A 41 2.99 7.15 -6.60
C PHE A 41 4.40 7.56 -6.20
N GLU A 42 4.79 8.77 -6.59
CA GLU A 42 5.95 9.44 -6.01
C GLU A 42 5.44 10.42 -4.94
N ILE A 43 5.89 10.23 -3.70
CA ILE A 43 5.50 11.04 -2.55
C ILE A 43 6.77 11.40 -1.79
N GLU A 44 7.08 12.69 -1.70
CA GLU A 44 8.28 13.19 -1.00
C GLU A 44 9.59 12.55 -1.49
N GLY A 45 9.65 12.20 -2.79
CA GLY A 45 10.80 11.53 -3.41
C GLY A 45 10.86 10.02 -3.18
N TYR A 46 9.88 9.43 -2.49
CA TYR A 46 9.75 7.99 -2.29
C TYR A 46 8.75 7.38 -3.27
N GLN A 47 9.12 6.24 -3.84
CA GLN A 47 8.21 5.44 -4.64
C GLN A 47 7.34 4.59 -3.71
N VAL A 48 6.03 4.84 -3.75
CA VAL A 48 5.02 4.11 -2.97
C VAL A 48 4.17 3.29 -3.93
N VAL A 49 4.14 1.98 -3.72
CA VAL A 49 3.43 1.03 -4.59
C VAL A 49 2.19 0.51 -3.87
N VAL A 50 1.01 0.77 -4.42
CA VAL A 50 -0.28 0.29 -3.91
C VAL A 50 -0.76 -0.87 -4.78
N ARG A 51 -0.99 -2.02 -4.17
CA ARG A 51 -1.60 -3.20 -4.79
C ARG A 51 -3.00 -3.39 -4.25
N PHE A 52 -3.96 -3.49 -5.15
CA PHE A 52 -5.36 -3.67 -4.82
C PHE A 52 -5.64 -5.11 -4.38
N GLY A 53 -6.67 -5.30 -3.56
CA GLY A 53 -7.06 -6.63 -3.09
C GLY A 53 -7.62 -7.48 -4.23
N GLU A 54 -7.26 -8.75 -4.24
CA GLU A 54 -7.81 -9.78 -5.12
C GLU A 54 -8.50 -10.86 -4.28
N ILE A 55 -9.29 -11.75 -4.89
CA ILE A 55 -10.07 -12.79 -4.16
C ILE A 55 -9.18 -13.63 -3.22
N SER A 56 -7.94 -13.88 -3.61
CA SER A 56 -6.98 -14.71 -2.87
C SER A 56 -5.84 -13.93 -2.23
N SER A 57 -5.79 -12.60 -2.37
CA SER A 57 -4.65 -11.79 -1.94
C SER A 57 -5.10 -10.47 -1.29
N PRO A 58 -4.54 -10.11 -0.12
CA PRO A 58 -4.88 -8.85 0.53
C PRO A 58 -4.38 -7.65 -0.29
N ALA A 59 -5.05 -6.52 -0.12
CA ALA A 59 -4.53 -5.25 -0.60
C ALA A 59 -3.32 -4.84 0.23
N ILE A 60 -2.23 -4.40 -0.43
CA ILE A 60 -1.00 -4.01 0.26
C ILE A 60 -0.44 -2.70 -0.30
N VAL A 61 0.36 -2.02 0.52
CA VAL A 61 1.15 -0.86 0.10
C VAL A 61 2.59 -1.01 0.56
N GLU A 62 3.52 -0.69 -0.34
CA GLU A 62 4.96 -0.90 -0.16
C GLU A 62 5.72 0.43 -0.32
N VAL A 63 6.67 0.70 0.56
CA VAL A 63 7.60 1.85 0.48
C VAL A 63 8.92 1.53 1.20
N GLU A 64 10.06 1.69 0.53
CA GLU A 64 11.41 1.47 1.09
C GLU A 64 11.57 0.15 1.91
N GLY A 65 10.93 -0.94 1.47
CA GLY A 65 10.98 -2.24 2.15
C GLY A 65 10.01 -2.42 3.31
N TRP A 66 9.23 -1.40 3.66
CA TRP A 66 8.05 -1.53 4.50
C TRP A 66 6.86 -2.03 3.68
N VAL A 67 6.08 -2.93 4.27
CA VAL A 67 4.87 -3.49 3.67
C VAL A 67 3.72 -3.39 4.67
N PHE A 68 2.63 -2.77 4.24
CA PHE A 68 1.41 -2.64 5.03
C PHE A 68 0.23 -3.32 4.32
N GLU A 69 -0.61 -4.00 5.07
CA GLU A 69 -1.92 -4.44 4.63
C GLU A 69 -2.90 -3.27 4.69
N VAL A 70 -3.66 -3.06 3.62
CA VAL A 70 -4.75 -2.09 3.58
C VAL A 70 -6.04 -2.76 4.05
N ARG A 71 -6.62 -2.25 5.13
CA ARG A 71 -7.89 -2.71 5.70
C ARG A 71 -8.91 -1.58 5.69
N GLU A 72 -10.18 -1.90 5.95
CA GLU A 72 -11.24 -0.88 5.97
C GLU A 72 -10.95 0.27 6.94
N GLU A 73 -10.39 -0.05 8.11
CA GLU A 73 -10.18 0.89 9.22
C GLU A 73 -8.80 1.57 9.20
N GLY A 74 -7.90 1.16 8.30
CA GLY A 74 -6.54 1.71 8.24
C GLY A 74 -5.51 0.74 7.68
N LEU A 75 -4.26 0.97 8.06
CA LEU A 75 -3.11 0.20 7.62
C LEU A 75 -2.54 -0.63 8.77
N VAL A 76 -2.15 -1.87 8.47
CA VAL A 76 -1.50 -2.77 9.43
C VAL A 76 -0.14 -3.17 8.90
N THR A 77 0.91 -2.98 9.69
CA THR A 77 2.27 -3.38 9.30
C THR A 77 2.36 -4.90 9.19
N LEU A 78 2.83 -5.38 8.04
CA LEU A 78 3.13 -6.80 7.80
C LEU A 78 4.63 -7.07 7.96
N PHE A 79 5.45 -6.25 7.31
CA PHE A 79 6.90 -6.41 7.29
C PHE A 79 7.59 -5.05 7.34
N GLY A 80 8.71 -5.01 8.05
CA GLY A 80 9.68 -3.92 7.95
C GLY A 80 10.90 -4.32 7.11
N PRO A 81 11.74 -3.36 6.72
CA PRO A 81 12.96 -3.63 5.98
C PRO A 81 13.84 -4.61 6.78
N SER A 82 14.18 -5.72 6.16
CA SER A 82 15.18 -6.63 6.71
C SER A 82 16.57 -6.06 6.40
N PHE A 83 17.19 -5.43 7.40
CA PHE A 83 18.61 -5.10 7.31
C PHE A 83 19.39 -6.43 7.32
N ARG A 84 19.87 -6.85 6.15
CA ARG A 84 20.92 -7.87 6.02
C ARG A 84 22.23 -7.19 5.67
#